data_AF-A0AAE2BIC9-F1
#
_entry.id   AF-A0AAE2BIC9-F1
#
_cell.length_a   1.000
_cell.length_b   1.000
_cell.length_c   1.000
_cell.angle_alpha   90.00
_cell.angle_beta   90.00
_cell.angle_gamma   90.00
#
_symmetry.space_group_name_H-M   'P 1'
#
loop_
_entity.id
_entity.type
_entity.pdbx_description
1 polymer ?
#
loop_
_entity_poly.entity_id
_entity_poly.type
_entity_poly.pdbx_seq_one_letter_code
_entity_poly.pdbx_strand_id
1 'polypeptide(L)'
;MLMDFWKVTDINHGMILITLICTSVIHIPKLMKAPIFIYYQLDNYYQNHRRYVKSRSDRQLLHGLKHHDLSSCAPEDFNHGLPVVPCGLIAWSLFNDTYSFFRGIDEMKVNRKNIAWKSDRDHKFDKQVYPFNFQNGTLSGGAHLDPKIPLSDQEDLIVWMRTSALPTFRKLYGRIEEDLDADDIITVKLLNNYNTYSFTGSKKLVLSTSSWLGGHNNFLGMACISVGVSFIFVAFVFMLIHVKNPRPYGDTTNLSWNWKPMSG
;
A
#
# COMPACT_ATOMS: atom_id res chain seq x y z
N MET A 1 -22.15 -11.66 7.87
CA MET A 1 -21.28 -10.48 7.99
C MET A 1 -19.93 -10.81 7.34
N LEU A 2 -19.90 -10.94 6.02
CA LEU A 2 -18.71 -11.34 5.25
C LEU A 2 -18.92 -10.88 3.81
N MET A 3 -18.49 -9.68 3.43
CA MET A 3 -18.41 -9.28 2.02
C MET A 3 -17.33 -8.20 1.85
N ASP A 4 -16.06 -8.62 1.77
CA ASP A 4 -14.97 -7.79 1.27
C ASP A 4 -14.68 -8.21 -0.17
N PHE A 5 -15.14 -7.39 -1.13
CA PHE A 5 -14.94 -7.61 -2.56
C PHE A 5 -13.70 -6.89 -3.07
N TRP A 6 -13.01 -7.52 -4.02
CA TRP A 6 -11.92 -6.95 -4.78
C TRP A 6 -12.22 -7.16 -6.25
N LYS A 7 -12.17 -6.09 -7.03
CA LYS A 7 -12.16 -6.18 -8.48
C LYS A 7 -10.91 -5.53 -9.02
N VAL A 8 -10.21 -6.27 -9.86
CA VAL A 8 -8.92 -5.92 -10.46
C VAL A 8 -9.16 -5.77 -11.95
N THR A 9 -8.90 -4.58 -12.50
CA THR A 9 -8.82 -4.39 -13.96
C THR A 9 -7.36 -4.20 -14.35
N ASP A 10 -6.87 -5.06 -15.26
CA ASP A 10 -5.54 -4.91 -15.86
C ASP A 10 -5.58 -3.79 -16.89
N ILE A 11 -4.69 -2.82 -16.72
CA ILE A 11 -4.64 -1.60 -17.54
C ILE A 11 -3.87 -1.82 -18.84
N ASN A 12 -3.08 -2.90 -18.91
CA ASN A 12 -2.11 -3.13 -19.99
C ASN A 12 -2.65 -3.95 -21.17
N HIS A 13 -3.83 -4.58 -21.07
CA HIS A 13 -4.42 -5.36 -22.16
C HIS A 13 -5.37 -4.47 -22.98
N GLY A 14 -4.94 -4.06 -24.19
CA GLY A 14 -5.80 -3.37 -25.16
C GLY A 14 -5.34 -1.97 -25.59
N MET A 15 -4.08 -1.60 -25.36
CA MET A 15 -3.57 -0.28 -25.77
C MET A 15 -3.39 -0.19 -27.28
N ILE A 16 -4.35 0.42 -27.97
CA ILE A 16 -4.14 0.96 -29.31
C ILE A 16 -3.39 2.29 -29.13
N LEU A 17 -2.19 2.37 -29.69
CA LEU A 17 -1.15 3.43 -29.58
C LEU A 17 -1.58 4.86 -29.96
N ILE A 18 -2.88 5.14 -30.13
CA ILE A 18 -3.41 6.40 -30.63
C ILE A 18 -4.01 7.27 -29.50
N THR A 19 -4.34 6.68 -28.34
CA THR A 19 -4.90 7.43 -27.20
C THR A 19 -4.34 6.93 -25.85
N LEU A 20 -3.90 7.86 -24.99
CA LEU A 20 -3.54 7.63 -23.57
C LEU A 20 -4.73 7.19 -22.69
N ILE A 21 -5.92 7.05 -23.29
CA ILE A 21 -7.18 6.81 -22.57
C ILE A 21 -7.52 5.32 -22.66
N CYS A 22 -7.70 4.69 -21.51
CA CYS A 22 -8.21 3.33 -21.39
C CYS A 22 -9.59 3.38 -20.74
N THR A 23 -10.57 2.72 -21.34
CA THR A 23 -11.91 2.59 -20.77
C THR A 23 -12.13 1.13 -20.37
N SER A 24 -12.52 0.90 -19.13
CA SER A 24 -12.78 -0.44 -18.59
C SER A 24 -14.14 -0.49 -17.91
N VAL A 25 -14.86 -1.59 -18.11
CA VAL A 25 -16.18 -1.79 -17.50
C VAL A 25 -16.06 -2.76 -16.32
N ILE A 26 -16.61 -2.35 -15.18
CA ILE A 26 -16.54 -3.06 -13.92
C ILE A 26 -17.97 -3.40 -13.46
N HIS A 27 -18.38 -4.65 -13.64
CA HIS A 27 -19.55 -5.24 -12.97
C HIS A 27 -19.29 -5.44 -11.47
N ILE A 28 -20.19 -4.94 -10.62
CA ILE A 28 -20.12 -5.08 -9.17
C ILE A 28 -20.89 -6.35 -8.77
N PRO A 29 -20.23 -7.44 -8.34
CA PRO A 29 -20.92 -8.71 -8.13
C PRO A 29 -21.79 -8.74 -6.88
N LYS A 30 -21.50 -7.89 -5.88
CA LYS A 30 -22.23 -7.78 -4.61
C LYS A 30 -22.11 -6.37 -4.06
N LEU A 31 -23.06 -5.99 -3.21
CA LEU A 31 -23.10 -4.70 -2.52
C LEU A 31 -21.76 -4.34 -1.87
N MET A 32 -21.22 -3.18 -2.22
CA MET A 32 -20.08 -2.54 -1.57
C MET A 32 -20.58 -1.31 -0.81
N LYS A 33 -20.46 -1.35 0.53
CA LYS A 33 -20.84 -0.22 1.39
C LYS A 33 -19.75 0.86 1.40
N ALA A 34 -20.17 2.12 1.36
CA ALA A 34 -19.31 3.27 1.52
C ALA A 34 -18.66 3.31 2.91
N PRO A 35 -17.43 3.86 3.03
CA PRO A 35 -16.59 4.37 1.94
C PRO A 35 -15.92 3.25 1.14
N ILE A 36 -15.96 3.35 -0.18
CA ILE A 36 -15.28 2.42 -1.09
C ILE A 36 -13.92 3.01 -1.45
N PHE A 37 -12.86 2.30 -1.10
CA PHE A 37 -11.49 2.73 -1.32
C PHE A 37 -11.01 2.34 -2.72
N ILE A 38 -10.40 3.30 -3.40
CA ILE A 38 -9.78 3.13 -4.71
C ILE A 38 -8.28 3.03 -4.50
N TYR A 39 -7.70 1.92 -4.93
CA TYR A 39 -6.26 1.72 -4.94
C TYR A 39 -5.75 1.54 -6.37
N TYR A 40 -4.57 2.07 -6.65
CA TYR A 40 -3.77 1.57 -7.76
C TYR A 40 -2.74 0.58 -7.22
N GLN A 41 -2.55 -0.51 -7.96
CA GLN A 41 -1.51 -1.49 -7.71
C GLN A 41 -0.46 -1.39 -8.82
N LEU A 42 0.80 -1.30 -8.40
CA LEU A 42 1.95 -1.43 -9.27
C LEU A 42 2.62 -2.77 -8.98
N ASP A 43 2.90 -3.51 -10.05
CA ASP A 43 3.67 -4.74 -10.02
C ASP A 43 5.06 -4.51 -10.61
N ASN A 44 6.05 -5.27 -10.13
CA ASN A 44 7.45 -5.18 -10.55
C ASN A 44 8.07 -3.77 -10.39
N TYR A 45 7.63 -3.00 -9.37
CA TYR A 45 8.16 -1.67 -9.08
C TYR A 45 8.90 -1.66 -7.73
N TYR A 46 10.22 -1.44 -7.74
CA TYR A 46 11.07 -1.63 -6.57
C TYR A 46 11.25 -0.35 -5.73
N GLN A 47 10.17 0.11 -5.06
CA GLN A 47 10.28 1.21 -4.08
C GLN A 47 11.21 0.85 -2.90
N ASN A 48 11.43 -0.44 -2.65
CA ASN A 48 12.27 -0.95 -1.57
C ASN A 48 13.77 -0.99 -1.91
N HIS A 49 14.18 -0.63 -3.12
CA HIS A 49 15.59 -0.61 -3.48
C HIS A 49 16.36 0.40 -2.62
N ARG A 50 17.50 -0.02 -2.03
CA ARG A 50 18.26 0.77 -1.03
C ARG A 50 18.55 2.21 -1.47
N ARG A 51 18.97 2.40 -2.74
CA ARG A 51 19.27 3.73 -3.29
C ARG A 51 18.01 4.58 -3.46
N TYR A 52 16.90 3.96 -3.85
CA TYR A 52 15.62 4.63 -4.03
C TYR A 52 15.06 5.11 -2.69
N VAL A 53 15.00 4.22 -1.67
CA VAL A 53 14.51 4.55 -0.32
C VAL A 53 15.31 5.68 0.33
N LYS A 54 16.62 5.73 0.09
CA LYS A 54 17.50 6.79 0.62
C LYS A 54 17.38 8.12 -0.12
N SER A 55 16.87 8.12 -1.35
CA SER A 55 16.80 9.29 -2.21
C SER A 55 15.62 10.19 -1.83
N ARG A 56 15.76 10.86 -0.68
CA ARG A 56 14.88 11.90 -0.12
C ARG A 56 15.58 12.64 1.02
N SER A 57 15.04 13.79 1.44
CA SER A 57 15.48 14.51 2.64
C SER A 57 14.30 14.83 3.55
N ASP A 58 14.16 14.10 4.66
CA ASP A 58 13.07 14.30 5.63
C ASP A 58 13.16 15.69 6.30
N ARG A 59 14.38 16.25 6.43
CA ARG A 59 14.60 17.62 6.92
C ARG A 59 14.15 18.66 5.90
N GLN A 60 14.31 18.41 4.61
CA GLN A 60 13.80 19.30 3.57
C GLN A 60 12.27 19.33 3.54
N LEU A 61 11.60 18.21 3.79
CA LEU A 61 10.12 18.17 3.90
C LEU A 61 9.58 19.04 5.06
N LEU A 62 10.39 19.28 6.08
CA LEU A 62 10.05 20.10 7.24
C LEU A 62 10.53 21.55 7.14
N HIS A 63 11.67 21.80 6.50
CA HIS A 63 12.32 23.11 6.50
C HIS A 63 12.38 23.76 5.11
N GLY A 64 11.98 23.04 4.07
CA GLY A 64 12.00 23.51 2.68
C GLY A 64 13.41 23.95 2.26
N LEU A 65 13.47 25.13 1.62
CA LEU A 65 14.71 25.74 1.14
C LEU A 65 15.66 26.19 2.26
N LYS A 66 15.23 26.22 3.52
CA LYS A 66 16.11 26.53 4.67
C LYS A 66 17.10 25.38 4.96
N HIS A 67 16.86 24.19 4.40
CA HIS A 67 17.76 23.05 4.52
C HIS A 67 18.65 22.91 3.29
N HIS A 68 19.96 22.94 3.48
CA HIS A 68 20.94 22.97 2.39
C HIS A 68 21.62 21.63 2.08
N ASP A 69 21.62 20.68 3.02
CA ASP A 69 22.23 19.36 2.80
C ASP A 69 21.28 18.46 2.00
N LEU A 70 21.54 18.33 0.70
CA LEU A 70 20.75 17.53 -0.23
C LEU A 70 21.50 16.27 -0.70
N SER A 71 22.60 15.91 -0.04
CA SER A 71 23.47 14.79 -0.44
C SER A 71 22.72 13.45 -0.52
N SER A 72 21.70 13.25 0.31
CA SER A 72 20.85 12.05 0.29
C SER A 72 19.91 12.00 -0.92
N CYS A 73 19.56 13.15 -1.51
CA CYS A 73 18.58 13.26 -2.59
C CYS A 73 19.12 12.99 -3.99
N ALA A 74 20.43 12.80 -4.15
CA ALA A 74 21.01 12.51 -5.46
C ALA A 74 20.31 11.31 -6.14
N PRO A 75 20.12 11.33 -7.48
CA PRO A 75 20.53 12.39 -8.42
C PRO A 75 19.52 13.54 -8.59
N GLU A 76 18.35 13.48 -7.95
CA GLU A 76 17.26 14.47 -8.14
C GLU A 76 17.26 15.53 -7.04
N ASP A 77 18.45 16.07 -6.75
CA ASP A 77 18.70 17.10 -5.75
C ASP A 77 18.68 18.52 -6.33
N PHE A 78 19.18 18.70 -7.56
CA PHE A 78 19.22 19.97 -8.27
C PHE A 78 18.65 19.86 -9.69
N ASN A 79 18.00 20.92 -10.16
CA ASN A 79 17.63 21.10 -11.54
C ASN A 79 18.12 22.47 -12.03
N HIS A 80 18.90 22.50 -13.11
CA HIS A 80 19.56 23.71 -13.62
C HIS A 80 20.35 24.52 -12.56
N GLY A 81 21.01 23.82 -11.62
CA GLY A 81 21.81 24.44 -10.56
C GLY A 81 21.01 25.01 -9.38
N LEU A 82 19.69 24.91 -9.41
CA LEU A 82 18.81 25.30 -8.29
C LEU A 82 18.28 24.06 -7.57
N PRO A 83 18.13 24.09 -6.23
CA PRO A 83 17.65 22.95 -5.46
C PRO A 83 16.21 22.58 -5.87
N VAL A 84 15.89 21.30 -5.81
CA VAL A 84 14.52 20.78 -6.05
C VAL A 84 13.82 20.56 -4.71
N VAL A 85 12.56 20.98 -4.59
CA VAL A 85 11.72 20.72 -3.41
C VAL A 85 10.39 20.13 -3.86
N PRO A 86 9.98 18.95 -3.36
CA PRO A 86 10.79 17.99 -2.60
C PRO A 86 11.84 17.31 -3.49
N CYS A 87 13.06 17.10 -2.98
CA CYS A 87 14.13 16.42 -3.69
C CYS A 87 14.06 14.90 -3.60
N GLY A 88 14.73 14.22 -4.53
CA GLY A 88 14.97 12.80 -4.53
C GLY A 88 14.07 11.97 -5.44
N LEU A 89 14.55 10.76 -5.77
CA LEU A 89 13.91 9.84 -6.73
C LEU A 89 12.50 9.45 -6.32
N ILE A 90 12.23 9.37 -5.01
CA ILE A 90 10.90 8.99 -4.52
C ILE A 90 9.88 10.03 -4.97
N ALA A 91 10.14 11.31 -4.70
CA ALA A 91 9.25 12.37 -5.13
C ALA A 91 9.22 12.52 -6.65
N TRP A 92 10.39 12.48 -7.30
CA TRP A 92 10.51 12.65 -8.75
C TRP A 92 9.70 11.63 -9.57
N SER A 93 9.59 10.39 -9.10
CA SER A 93 8.85 9.31 -9.77
C SER A 93 7.38 9.21 -9.36
N LEU A 94 6.78 10.30 -8.88
CA LEU A 94 5.38 10.34 -8.41
C LEU A 94 4.38 9.80 -9.44
N PHE A 95 3.55 8.85 -9.02
CA PHE A 95 2.51 8.26 -9.87
C PHE A 95 1.52 9.31 -10.40
N ASN A 96 1.21 9.28 -11.71
CA ASN A 96 0.48 10.35 -12.41
C ASN A 96 -0.68 9.91 -13.32
N ASP A 97 -1.15 8.66 -13.20
CA ASP A 97 -2.39 8.27 -13.85
C ASP A 97 -3.60 8.93 -13.15
N THR A 98 -4.68 9.12 -13.90
CA THR A 98 -5.93 9.65 -13.36
C THR A 98 -7.09 8.71 -13.67
N TYR A 99 -7.98 8.53 -12.70
CA TYR A 99 -9.17 7.69 -12.81
C TYR A 99 -10.43 8.53 -12.65
N SER A 100 -11.37 8.37 -13.58
CA SER A 100 -12.76 8.86 -13.51
C SER A 100 -13.71 7.66 -13.55
N PHE A 101 -14.78 7.73 -12.76
CA PHE A 101 -15.76 6.65 -12.60
C PHE A 101 -17.14 7.14 -13.01
N PHE A 102 -17.86 6.33 -13.78
CA PHE A 102 -19.19 6.66 -14.28
C PHE A 102 -20.15 5.53 -13.99
N ARG A 103 -21.33 5.87 -13.46
CA ARG A 103 -22.47 4.97 -13.30
C ARG A 103 -23.50 5.35 -14.37
N GLY A 104 -23.47 4.66 -15.51
CA GLY A 104 -24.22 5.09 -16.70
C GLY A 104 -23.67 6.40 -17.27
N ILE A 105 -24.42 7.49 -17.12
CA ILE A 105 -24.04 8.85 -17.58
C ILE A 105 -23.48 9.70 -16.42
N ASP A 106 -23.79 9.34 -15.18
CA ASP A 106 -23.44 10.13 -14.00
C ASP A 106 -21.99 9.89 -13.59
N GLU A 107 -21.22 10.97 -13.46
CA GLU A 107 -19.84 10.92 -12.95
C GLU A 107 -19.86 10.80 -11.42
N MET A 108 -19.24 9.73 -10.92
CA MET A 108 -19.12 9.49 -9.48
C MET A 108 -17.98 10.34 -8.90
N LYS A 109 -18.26 11.05 -7.81
CA LYS A 109 -17.27 11.92 -7.17
C LYS A 109 -16.24 11.10 -6.39
N VAL A 110 -14.97 11.19 -6.80
CA VAL A 110 -13.84 10.63 -6.05
C VAL A 110 -13.32 11.65 -5.04
N ASN A 111 -13.40 11.32 -3.76
CA ASN A 111 -12.80 12.12 -2.70
C ASN A 111 -11.31 11.78 -2.55
N ARG A 112 -10.44 12.76 -2.80
CA ARG A 112 -8.97 12.66 -2.68
C ARG A 112 -8.41 13.34 -1.41
N LYS A 113 -9.27 13.69 -0.46
CA LYS A 113 -8.87 14.26 0.84
C LYS A 113 -8.91 13.20 1.93
N ASN A 114 -8.07 13.36 2.94
CA ASN A 114 -7.86 12.42 4.05
C ASN A 114 -7.46 11.00 3.58
N ILE A 115 -6.65 10.92 2.52
CA ILE A 115 -6.08 9.66 2.01
C ILE A 115 -4.72 9.36 2.65
N ALA A 116 -4.01 10.39 3.10
CA ALA A 116 -2.77 10.25 3.85
C ALA A 116 -3.04 10.12 5.35
N TRP A 117 -2.04 9.60 6.07
CA TRP A 117 -2.09 9.54 7.53
C TRP A 117 -2.01 10.95 8.10
N LYS A 118 -2.91 11.28 9.04
CA LYS A 118 -2.92 12.58 9.71
C LYS A 118 -1.56 12.92 10.33
N SER A 119 -0.89 11.95 10.93
CA SER A 119 0.45 12.13 11.50
C SER A 119 1.52 12.47 10.48
N ASP A 120 1.44 11.92 9.25
CA ASP A 120 2.38 12.27 8.19
C ASP A 120 2.13 13.73 7.76
N ARG A 121 0.86 14.12 7.56
CA ARG A 121 0.49 15.50 7.20
C ARG A 121 0.89 16.53 8.25
N ASP A 122 0.71 16.20 9.53
CA ASP A 122 0.88 17.17 10.62
C ASP A 122 2.33 17.24 11.13
N HIS A 123 3.13 16.17 10.97
CA HIS A 123 4.46 16.08 11.60
C HIS A 123 5.63 15.77 10.66
N LYS A 124 5.39 15.36 9.40
CA LYS A 124 6.47 15.06 8.43
C LYS A 124 6.56 16.04 7.28
N PHE A 125 5.46 16.73 6.97
CA PHE A 125 5.37 17.72 5.92
C PHE A 125 4.94 19.05 6.53
N ASP A 126 5.78 20.06 6.46
CA ASP A 126 5.47 21.36 7.05
C ASP A 126 4.53 22.18 6.14
N LYS A 127 3.60 22.91 6.75
CA LYS A 127 2.56 23.70 6.05
C LYS A 127 3.11 24.94 5.34
N GLN A 128 4.35 25.33 5.63
CA GLN A 128 5.04 26.46 5.02
C GLN A 128 6.02 26.02 3.92
N VAL A 129 6.08 24.73 3.61
CA VAL A 129 6.95 24.20 2.55
C VAL A 129 6.14 23.97 1.30
N TYR A 130 6.56 24.62 0.21
CA TYR A 130 5.92 24.56 -1.11
C TYR A 130 6.87 23.92 -2.11
N PRO A 131 6.34 23.28 -3.17
CA PRO A 131 7.18 22.79 -4.26
C PRO A 131 8.00 23.92 -4.89
N PHE A 132 9.25 23.64 -5.19
CA PHE A 132 10.16 24.58 -5.84
C PHE A 132 11.02 23.83 -6.85
N ASN A 133 11.08 24.34 -8.09
CA ASN A 133 11.88 23.79 -9.18
C ASN A 133 11.65 22.27 -9.46
N PHE A 134 10.46 21.76 -9.08
CA PHE A 134 10.12 20.35 -9.16
C PHE A 134 9.60 19.97 -10.55
N GLN A 135 10.25 18.99 -11.19
CA GLN A 135 9.95 18.53 -12.56
C GLN A 135 9.87 19.67 -13.59
N ASN A 136 10.69 20.71 -13.43
CA ASN A 136 10.74 21.88 -14.32
C ASN A 136 11.73 21.72 -15.49
N GLY A 137 12.24 20.51 -15.71
CA GLY A 137 13.19 20.19 -16.78
C GLY A 137 12.50 19.61 -18.02
N THR A 138 13.30 19.22 -19.02
CA THR A 138 12.80 18.56 -20.25
C THR A 138 12.30 17.14 -20.03
N LEU A 139 12.72 16.50 -18.94
CA LEU A 139 12.31 15.16 -18.54
C LEU A 139 11.50 15.23 -17.25
N SER A 140 10.31 14.63 -17.27
CA SER A 140 9.45 14.42 -16.10
C SER A 140 9.45 12.93 -15.74
N GLY A 141 9.63 12.65 -14.45
CA GLY A 141 9.58 11.29 -13.92
C GLY A 141 8.18 10.83 -13.53
N GLY A 142 7.24 11.76 -13.42
CA GLY A 142 5.94 11.48 -12.83
C GLY A 142 5.00 12.68 -12.84
N ALA A 143 4.23 12.84 -11.75
CA ALA A 143 3.26 13.91 -11.62
C ALA A 143 3.94 15.23 -11.24
N HIS A 144 3.40 16.34 -11.74
CA HIS A 144 3.77 17.66 -11.25
C HIS A 144 3.03 17.98 -9.96
N LEU A 145 3.67 18.77 -9.09
CA LEU A 145 3.06 19.30 -7.88
C LEU A 145 2.58 20.73 -8.12
N ASP A 146 1.52 21.14 -7.41
CA ASP A 146 1.02 22.52 -7.50
C ASP A 146 1.91 23.44 -6.64
N PRO A 147 2.61 24.44 -7.22
CA PRO A 147 3.46 25.35 -6.46
C PRO A 147 2.67 26.27 -5.51
N LYS A 148 1.34 26.38 -5.65
CA LYS A 148 0.47 27.19 -4.79
C LYS A 148 -0.04 26.44 -3.56
N ILE A 149 0.16 25.13 -3.49
CA ILE A 149 -0.34 24.28 -2.41
C ILE A 149 0.84 23.73 -1.61
N PRO A 150 0.84 23.82 -0.26
CA PRO A 150 1.92 23.30 0.54
C PRO A 150 2.02 21.77 0.44
N LEU A 151 3.20 21.21 0.66
CA LEU A 151 3.42 19.77 0.55
C LEU A 151 2.54 18.96 1.51
N SER A 152 2.19 19.52 2.67
CA SER A 152 1.30 18.90 3.67
C SER A 152 -0.11 18.61 3.14
N ASP A 153 -0.57 19.36 2.14
CA ASP A 153 -1.93 19.30 1.61
C ASP A 153 -2.01 18.53 0.28
N GLN A 154 -0.85 18.17 -0.29
CA GLN A 154 -0.71 17.36 -1.49
C GLN A 154 -0.63 15.88 -1.10
N GLU A 155 -1.77 15.31 -0.67
CA GLU A 155 -1.82 13.98 -0.03
C GLU A 155 -1.35 12.83 -0.94
N ASP A 156 -1.49 12.94 -2.26
CA ASP A 156 -0.98 11.95 -3.22
C ASP A 156 0.54 11.80 -3.13
N LEU A 157 1.26 12.93 -2.96
CA LEU A 157 2.70 12.93 -2.70
C LEU A 157 2.99 12.20 -1.39
N ILE A 158 2.23 12.48 -0.33
CA ILE A 158 2.47 11.90 1.00
C ILE A 158 2.26 10.37 0.96
N VAL A 159 1.20 9.90 0.30
CA VAL A 159 0.93 8.48 0.09
C VAL A 159 2.08 7.82 -0.69
N TRP A 160 2.61 8.50 -1.72
CA TRP A 160 3.71 7.99 -2.54
C TRP A 160 5.06 7.97 -1.80
N MET A 161 5.37 9.01 -1.03
CA MET A 161 6.60 9.15 -0.24
C MET A 161 6.75 8.07 0.84
N ARG A 162 5.64 7.44 1.23
CA ARG A 162 5.65 6.26 2.10
C ARG A 162 5.98 5.01 1.29
N THR A 163 7.25 4.70 1.13
CA THR A 163 7.75 3.58 0.32
C THR A 163 7.16 2.22 0.73
N SER A 164 6.81 1.40 -0.26
CA SER A 164 6.35 0.02 -0.06
C SER A 164 7.52 -0.95 0.16
N ALA A 165 7.30 -1.99 0.97
CA ALA A 165 8.33 -3.00 1.29
C ALA A 165 8.53 -4.06 0.20
N LEU A 166 7.51 -4.30 -0.63
CA LEU A 166 7.49 -5.32 -1.67
C LEU A 166 7.40 -4.68 -3.07
N PRO A 167 7.86 -5.37 -4.14
CA PRO A 167 7.81 -4.86 -5.51
C PRO A 167 6.40 -4.83 -6.11
N THR A 168 5.48 -5.60 -5.54
CA THR A 168 4.04 -5.49 -5.80
C THR A 168 3.40 -4.81 -4.60
N PHE A 169 2.75 -3.68 -4.83
CA PHE A 169 2.13 -2.91 -3.76
C PHE A 169 0.92 -2.11 -4.23
N ARG A 170 0.08 -1.74 -3.27
CA ARG A 170 -1.09 -0.89 -3.46
C ARG A 170 -0.87 0.45 -2.78
N LYS A 171 -1.41 1.51 -3.38
CA LYS A 171 -1.47 2.86 -2.79
C LYS A 171 -2.89 3.38 -2.92
N LEU A 172 -3.35 4.07 -1.89
CA LEU A 172 -4.68 4.66 -1.88
C LEU A 172 -4.71 5.88 -2.81
N TYR A 173 -5.62 5.86 -3.77
CA TYR A 173 -5.86 6.97 -4.70
C TYR A 173 -6.95 7.91 -4.18
N GLY A 174 -8.00 7.35 -3.57
CA GLY A 174 -9.18 8.09 -3.16
C GLY A 174 -10.25 7.18 -2.61
N ARG A 175 -11.40 7.76 -2.32
CA ARG A 175 -12.59 7.05 -1.84
C ARG A 175 -13.85 7.56 -2.53
N ILE A 176 -14.77 6.63 -2.77
CA ILE A 176 -16.13 6.90 -3.22
C ILE A 176 -17.01 6.84 -1.96
N GLU A 177 -17.78 7.89 -1.73
CA GLU A 177 -18.58 8.08 -0.50
C GLU A 177 -20.04 7.63 -0.65
N GLU A 178 -20.31 6.85 -1.71
CA GLU A 178 -21.61 6.29 -2.05
C GLU A 178 -21.51 4.77 -2.20
N ASP A 179 -22.62 4.09 -1.91
CA ASP A 179 -22.71 2.64 -2.04
C ASP A 179 -22.74 2.22 -3.52
N LEU A 180 -22.18 1.05 -3.81
CA LEU A 180 -22.31 0.37 -5.10
C LEU A 180 -23.13 -0.89 -4.91
N ASP A 181 -24.26 -1.00 -5.59
CA ASP A 181 -25.17 -2.13 -5.46
C ASP A 181 -24.67 -3.35 -6.23
N ALA A 182 -25.23 -4.52 -5.91
CA ALA A 182 -25.00 -5.70 -6.72
C ALA A 182 -25.53 -5.45 -8.15
N ASP A 183 -24.79 -5.94 -9.14
CA ASP A 183 -25.04 -5.81 -10.57
C ASP A 183 -24.87 -4.40 -11.16
N ASP A 184 -24.43 -3.42 -10.36
CA ASP A 184 -24.01 -2.11 -10.88
C ASP A 184 -22.90 -2.26 -11.94
N ILE A 185 -23.00 -1.46 -13.00
CA ILE A 185 -22.03 -1.40 -14.09
C ILE A 185 -21.30 -0.06 -14.02
N ILE A 186 -20.06 -0.10 -13.55
CA ILE A 186 -19.21 1.09 -13.42
C ILE A 186 -18.27 1.16 -14.61
N THR A 187 -18.35 2.26 -15.36
CA THR A 187 -17.39 2.56 -16.43
C THR A 187 -16.25 3.38 -15.85
N VAL A 188 -15.04 2.86 -15.95
CA VAL A 188 -13.83 3.55 -15.52
C VAL A 188 -13.13 4.10 -16.74
N LYS A 189 -12.90 5.41 -16.74
CA LYS A 189 -12.03 6.09 -17.71
C LYS A 189 -10.71 6.40 -17.04
N LEU A 190 -9.65 5.83 -17.58
CA LEU A 190 -8.28 5.97 -17.11
C LEU A 190 -7.47 6.78 -18.11
N LEU A 191 -6.71 7.76 -17.63
CA LEU A 191 -5.62 8.36 -18.39
C LEU A 191 -4.31 7.72 -17.94
N ASN A 192 -3.73 6.91 -18.83
CA ASN A 192 -2.49 6.19 -18.64
C ASN A 192 -1.30 7.10 -18.97
N ASN A 193 -0.85 7.88 -18.00
CA ASN A 193 0.32 8.77 -18.14
C ASN A 193 1.61 8.13 -17.62
N TYR A 194 1.50 7.17 -16.70
CA TYR A 194 2.63 6.58 -16.00
C TYR A 194 3.15 5.35 -16.76
N ASN A 195 4.27 5.49 -17.47
CA ASN A 195 4.81 4.41 -18.30
C ASN A 195 5.39 3.27 -17.44
N THR A 196 4.85 2.06 -17.58
CA THR A 196 5.37 0.84 -16.90
C THR A 196 6.03 -0.16 -17.83
N TYR A 197 6.03 0.09 -19.14
CA TYR A 197 6.61 -0.80 -20.14
C TYR A 197 8.13 -0.86 -20.04
N SER A 198 8.77 0.24 -19.65
CA SER A 198 10.23 0.35 -19.49
C SER A 198 10.81 -0.62 -18.45
N PHE A 199 10.02 -1.01 -17.45
CA PHE A 199 10.42 -1.95 -16.41
C PHE A 199 9.55 -3.23 -16.39
N THR A 200 8.80 -3.49 -17.47
CA THR A 200 7.96 -4.69 -17.62
C THR A 200 6.99 -4.87 -16.43
N GLY A 201 6.43 -3.77 -15.92
CA GLY A 201 5.48 -3.78 -14.81
C GLY A 201 4.02 -3.74 -15.27
N SER A 202 3.13 -4.31 -14.46
CA SER A 202 1.69 -4.19 -14.63
C SER A 202 1.07 -3.17 -13.67
N LYS A 203 0.00 -2.52 -14.16
CA LYS A 203 -0.84 -1.63 -13.38
C LYS A 203 -2.24 -2.19 -13.28
N LYS A 204 -2.78 -2.15 -12.08
CA LYS A 204 -4.15 -2.57 -11.81
C LYS A 204 -4.89 -1.53 -11.01
N LEU A 205 -6.14 -1.31 -11.37
CA LEU A 205 -7.08 -0.57 -10.54
C LEU A 205 -7.81 -1.53 -9.63
N VAL A 206 -7.95 -1.16 -8.36
CA VAL A 206 -8.49 -2.02 -7.32
C VAL A 206 -9.51 -1.25 -6.49
N LEU A 207 -10.75 -1.73 -6.48
CA LEU A 207 -11.81 -1.23 -5.59
C LEU A 207 -11.95 -2.18 -4.39
N SER A 208 -12.01 -1.64 -3.18
CA SER A 208 -12.14 -2.42 -1.95
C SER A 208 -12.92 -1.68 -0.87
N THR A 209 -13.69 -2.41 -0.09
CA THR A 209 -14.20 -1.98 1.22
C THR A 209 -13.21 -2.37 2.32
N SER A 210 -13.34 -1.76 3.51
CA SER A 210 -12.56 -2.16 4.70
C SER A 210 -13.44 -2.86 5.72
N SER A 211 -12.99 -3.99 6.23
CA SER A 211 -13.50 -4.59 7.46
C SER A 211 -12.68 -4.15 8.67
N TRP A 212 -13.07 -4.59 9.87
CA TRP A 212 -12.36 -4.29 11.12
C TRP A 212 -10.89 -4.73 11.09
N LEU A 213 -10.57 -5.82 10.37
CA LEU A 213 -9.21 -6.33 10.18
C LEU A 213 -8.49 -5.71 8.97
N GLY A 214 -9.10 -4.71 8.33
CA GLY A 214 -8.60 -4.07 7.12
C GLY A 214 -9.15 -4.70 5.85
N GLY A 215 -8.28 -4.92 4.87
CA GLY A 215 -8.67 -5.57 3.61
C GLY A 215 -8.76 -7.11 3.73
N HIS A 216 -9.34 -7.76 2.72
CA HIS A 216 -9.38 -9.22 2.64
C HIS A 216 -7.98 -9.82 2.68
N ASN A 217 -7.69 -10.58 3.74
CA ASN A 217 -6.46 -11.34 3.88
C ASN A 217 -6.73 -12.67 4.60
N ASN A 218 -6.82 -13.75 3.83
CA ASN A 218 -7.07 -15.09 4.37
C ASN A 218 -5.86 -15.68 5.12
N PHE A 219 -4.66 -15.11 4.97
CA PHE A 219 -3.45 -15.63 5.59
C PHE A 219 -3.56 -15.66 7.12
N LEU A 220 -4.03 -14.57 7.74
CA LEU A 220 -4.14 -14.49 9.19
C LEU A 220 -5.13 -15.54 9.73
N GLY A 221 -6.28 -15.68 9.07
CA GLY A 221 -7.27 -16.69 9.43
C GLY A 221 -6.72 -18.12 9.33
N MET A 222 -6.07 -18.44 8.22
CA MET A 222 -5.45 -19.76 8.03
C MET A 222 -4.31 -20.02 9.02
N ALA A 223 -3.48 -19.01 9.31
CA ALA A 223 -2.41 -19.13 10.29
C ALA A 223 -2.96 -19.44 11.68
N CYS A 224 -3.99 -18.72 12.15
CA CYS A 224 -4.63 -18.98 13.43
C CYS A 224 -5.24 -20.39 13.50
N ILE A 225 -5.92 -20.83 12.44
CA ILE A 225 -6.49 -22.19 12.35
C ILE A 225 -5.37 -23.24 12.42
N SER A 226 -4.28 -23.05 11.68
CA SER A 226 -3.16 -24.00 11.68
C SER A 226 -2.51 -24.16 13.05
N VAL A 227 -2.30 -23.05 13.77
CA VAL A 227 -1.77 -23.06 15.15
C VAL A 227 -2.76 -23.70 16.12
N GLY A 228 -4.06 -23.40 15.99
CA GLY A 228 -5.10 -24.01 16.81
C GLY A 228 -5.18 -25.53 16.65
N VAL A 229 -5.12 -26.02 15.40
CA VAL A 229 -5.10 -27.46 15.10
C VAL A 229 -3.86 -28.13 15.67
N SER A 230 -2.70 -27.48 15.60
CA SER A 230 -1.46 -27.98 16.19
C SER A 230 -1.58 -28.15 17.72
N PHE A 231 -2.16 -27.17 18.42
CA PHE A 231 -2.37 -27.29 19.88
C PHE A 231 -3.38 -28.37 20.25
N ILE A 232 -4.47 -28.53 19.50
CA ILE A 232 -5.44 -29.63 19.73
C ILE A 232 -4.76 -30.99 19.54
N PHE A 233 -3.92 -31.12 18.51
CA PHE A 233 -3.16 -32.35 18.28
C PHE A 233 -2.22 -32.66 19.45
N VAL A 234 -1.45 -31.67 19.92
CA VAL A 234 -0.55 -31.84 21.07
C VAL A 234 -1.33 -32.20 22.34
N ALA A 235 -2.46 -31.54 22.60
CA ALA A 235 -3.33 -31.84 23.73
C ALA A 235 -3.88 -33.27 23.66
N PHE A 236 -4.29 -33.73 22.48
CA PHE A 236 -4.75 -35.10 22.26
C PHE A 236 -3.64 -36.13 22.52
N VAL A 237 -2.41 -35.86 22.04
CA VAL A 237 -1.25 -36.72 22.32
C VAL A 237 -0.97 -36.79 23.83
N PHE A 238 -0.96 -35.66 24.54
CA PHE A 238 -0.79 -35.66 26.00
C PHE A 238 -1.91 -36.38 26.73
N MET A 239 -3.16 -36.23 26.28
CA MET A 239 -4.30 -36.96 26.83
C MET A 239 -4.13 -38.48 26.66
N LEU A 240 -3.72 -38.94 25.48
CA LEU A 240 -3.44 -40.37 25.23
C LEU A 240 -2.31 -40.89 26.12
N ILE A 241 -1.22 -40.13 26.29
CA ILE A 241 -0.12 -40.49 27.18
C ILE A 241 -0.61 -40.57 28.64
N HIS A 242 -1.42 -39.61 29.09
CA HIS A 242 -1.92 -39.57 30.45
C HIS A 242 -2.85 -40.75 30.77
N VAL A 243 -3.71 -41.15 29.80
CA VAL A 243 -4.62 -42.29 29.96
C VAL A 243 -3.88 -43.63 29.87
N LYS A 244 -2.90 -43.77 28.96
CA LYS A 244 -2.16 -45.04 28.80
C LYS A 244 -1.08 -45.26 29.85
N ASN A 245 -0.42 -44.18 30.29
CA ASN A 245 0.68 -44.22 31.26
C ASN A 245 0.36 -43.30 32.47
N PRO A 246 -0.68 -43.61 33.25
CA PRO A 246 -1.05 -42.79 34.39
C PRO A 246 0.08 -42.86 35.44
N ARG A 247 0.74 -41.72 35.67
CA ARG A 247 1.69 -41.58 36.79
C ARG A 247 0.94 -41.01 38.00
N PRO A 248 1.07 -41.61 39.20
CA PRO A 248 0.50 -41.04 40.39
C PRO A 248 1.12 -39.66 40.66
N TYR A 249 0.28 -38.69 41.01
CA TYR A 249 0.77 -37.37 41.40
C TYR A 249 1.59 -37.48 42.68
N GLY A 250 2.82 -36.93 42.68
CA GLY A 250 3.68 -36.89 43.87
C GLY A 250 4.29 -38.23 44.28
N ASP A 251 4.41 -39.19 43.38
CA ASP A 251 5.04 -40.48 43.67
C ASP A 251 6.52 -40.33 44.06
N THR A 252 6.83 -40.57 45.34
CA THR A 252 8.17 -40.43 45.91
C THR A 252 9.17 -41.45 45.34
N THR A 253 8.72 -42.54 44.71
CA THR A 253 9.62 -43.52 44.08
C THR A 253 10.33 -42.97 42.83
N ASN A 254 9.78 -41.93 42.21
CA ASN A 254 10.38 -41.24 41.05
C ASN A 254 11.34 -40.11 41.43
N LEU A 255 11.63 -39.92 42.73
CA LEU A 255 12.65 -38.97 43.18
C LEU A 255 14.04 -39.47 42.80
N SER A 256 14.87 -38.59 42.23
CA SER A 256 16.16 -38.98 41.64
C SER A 256 17.13 -39.64 42.63
N TRP A 257 17.04 -39.32 43.92
CA TRP A 257 17.85 -39.92 45.00
C TRP A 257 17.33 -41.28 45.50
N ASN A 258 16.11 -41.67 45.13
CA ASN A 258 15.57 -43.00 45.42
C ASN A 258 15.97 -44.04 44.35
N TRP A 259 16.52 -43.59 43.22
CA TRP A 259 17.06 -44.48 42.21
C TRP A 259 18.42 -45.00 42.67
N LYS A 260 18.47 -46.30 43.01
CA LYS A 260 19.74 -46.94 43.35
C LYS A 260 20.66 -46.90 42.12
N PRO A 261 21.93 -46.45 42.25
CA PRO A 261 22.89 -46.63 41.16
C PRO A 261 23.05 -48.13 40.90
N MET A 262 22.87 -48.55 39.65
CA MET A 262 23.17 -49.92 39.26
C MET A 262 24.66 -50.17 39.54
N SER A 263 24.95 -51.01 40.54
CA SER A 263 26.28 -51.55 40.75
C SER A 263 26.54 -52.55 39.62
N GLY A 264 27.55 -52.23 38.81
CA GLY A 264 28.09 -53.15 37.80
C GLY A 264 28.93 -54.25 38.43
#